data_AF-A0A972R7Q6-F1
#
_entry.id   AF-A0A972R7Q6-F1
#
_cell.length_a   1.000
_cell.length_b   1.000
_cell.length_c   1.000
_cell.angle_alpha   90.00
_cell.angle_beta   90.00
_cell.angle_gamma   90.00
#
_symmetry.space_group_name_H-M   'P 1'
#
loop_
_entity.id
_entity.type
_entity.pdbx_description
1 polymer ?
#
loop_
_entity_poly.entity_id
_entity_poly.type
_entity_poly.pdbx_seq_one_letter_code
_entity_poly.pdbx_strand_id
1 'polypeptide(L)'
;FINRCDNNECVRPLDQNILRADTAMKKATQMDGTIVQFLPDLAFVRVQMGEEPASDRAYTMIYNKSYKSVSSMLQTEDIAEGRDYQFDTQTILPWLEGSYPNFFYVVKLDDIEGFIEQYNTINTLNEYESFVARYGIRRTNEDFWLHADWFNQQHLREQPVKAGIFDLSRYQNR
;
A
#
# COMPACT_ATOMS: atom_id res chain seq x y z
N PHE A 1 -3.07 -7.36 -11.08
CA PHE A 1 -2.33 -7.43 -9.81
C PHE A 1 -0.98 -8.03 -10.08
N ILE A 2 0.08 -7.36 -9.62
CA ILE A 2 1.44 -7.78 -9.97
C ILE A 2 1.83 -9.11 -9.27
N ASN A 3 1.13 -9.43 -8.18
CA ASN A 3 1.30 -10.63 -7.37
C ASN A 3 0.40 -11.82 -7.78
N ARG A 4 -0.34 -11.75 -8.90
CA ARG A 4 -1.12 -12.88 -9.45
C ARG A 4 -0.61 -13.36 -10.82
N CYS A 5 0.63 -13.00 -11.14
CA CYS A 5 1.28 -13.38 -12.39
C CYS A 5 1.92 -14.76 -12.24
N ASP A 6 1.22 -15.84 -12.59
CA ASP A 6 1.84 -17.16 -12.73
C ASP A 6 2.61 -17.24 -14.07
N ASN A 7 3.79 -17.87 -14.06
CA ASN A 7 4.59 -18.19 -15.25
C ASN A 7 5.08 -17.02 -16.13
N ASN A 8 5.58 -15.92 -15.55
CA ASN A 8 6.28 -14.84 -16.29
C ASN A 8 5.44 -14.09 -17.36
N GLU A 9 4.12 -14.29 -17.42
CA GLU A 9 3.26 -13.67 -18.45
C GLU A 9 2.90 -12.20 -18.17
N CYS A 10 3.41 -11.60 -17.11
CA CYS A 10 3.26 -10.17 -16.88
C CYS A 10 4.29 -9.39 -17.68
N VAL A 11 3.81 -8.35 -18.37
CA VAL A 11 4.63 -7.42 -19.15
C VAL A 11 5.82 -6.98 -18.30
N ARG A 12 7.02 -7.37 -18.73
CA ARG A 12 8.26 -7.00 -18.04
C ARG A 12 8.65 -5.58 -18.49
N PRO A 13 8.81 -4.64 -17.56
CA PRO A 13 9.38 -3.35 -17.88
C PRO A 13 10.78 -3.53 -18.49
N LEU A 14 11.12 -2.72 -19.51
CA LEU A 14 12.47 -2.69 -20.10
C LEU A 14 13.49 -2.04 -19.16
N ASP A 15 13.03 -1.22 -18.22
CA ASP A 15 13.85 -0.52 -17.23
C ASP A 15 14.17 -1.43 -16.03
N GLN A 16 15.46 -1.58 -15.71
CA GLN A 16 15.94 -2.42 -14.61
C GLN A 16 15.50 -1.91 -13.23
N ASN A 17 15.41 -0.60 -13.04
CA ASN A 17 14.99 -0.01 -11.79
C ASN A 17 13.51 -0.31 -11.54
N ILE A 18 12.67 -0.16 -12.58
CA ILE A 18 11.24 -0.51 -12.49
C ILE A 18 11.10 -2.00 -12.22
N LEU A 19 11.86 -2.85 -12.92
CA LEU A 19 11.83 -4.29 -12.69
C LEU A 19 12.22 -4.66 -11.25
N ARG A 20 13.22 -3.97 -10.66
CA ARG A 20 13.62 -4.14 -9.26
C ARG A 20 12.47 -3.78 -8.31
N ALA A 21 11.88 -2.59 -8.47
CA ALA A 21 10.76 -2.13 -7.66
C ALA A 21 9.56 -3.10 -7.76
N ASP A 22 9.17 -3.48 -8.97
CA ASP A 22 8.08 -4.42 -9.24
C ASP A 22 8.34 -5.79 -8.61
N THR A 23 9.56 -6.30 -8.72
CA THR A 23 9.95 -7.59 -8.14
C THR A 23 9.96 -7.55 -6.62
N ALA A 24 10.39 -6.44 -6.02
CA ALA A 24 10.34 -6.23 -4.58
C ALA A 24 8.88 -6.11 -4.10
N MET A 25 8.07 -5.26 -4.71
CA MET A 25 6.66 -5.07 -4.37
C MET A 25 5.82 -6.34 -4.52
N LYS A 26 6.14 -7.23 -5.47
CA LYS A 26 5.53 -8.57 -5.56
C LYS A 26 5.73 -9.40 -4.30
N LYS A 27 6.86 -9.25 -3.61
CA LYS A 27 7.18 -10.02 -2.39
C LYS A 27 6.43 -9.52 -1.15
N ALA A 28 5.81 -8.34 -1.18
CA ALA A 28 4.95 -7.84 -0.09
C ALA A 28 3.68 -8.68 0.14
N THR A 29 3.46 -9.74 -0.64
CA THR A 29 2.24 -10.57 -0.55
C THR A 29 2.46 -11.87 0.21
N GLN A 30 3.63 -12.05 0.82
CA GLN A 30 3.98 -13.21 1.66
C GLN A 30 3.53 -13.02 3.12
N MET A 31 2.57 -12.15 3.35
CA MET A 31 2.09 -11.82 4.68
C MET A 31 1.17 -12.93 5.20
N ASP A 32 1.64 -13.69 6.18
CA ASP A 32 0.85 -14.72 6.88
C ASP A 32 0.18 -14.10 8.13
N GLY A 33 -1.11 -14.41 8.37
CA GLY A 33 -1.91 -13.84 9.47
C GLY A 33 -1.23 -14.00 10.85
N THR A 34 -1.01 -12.94 11.62
CA THR A 34 -1.91 -12.36 12.64
C THR A 34 -1.55 -10.87 12.81
N ILE A 35 -1.25 -10.20 11.70
CA ILE A 35 -0.63 -8.85 11.64
C ILE A 35 -1.68 -7.74 11.39
N VAL A 36 -2.93 -8.17 11.35
CA VAL A 36 -4.00 -7.57 10.53
C VAL A 36 -4.64 -6.31 11.11
N GLN A 37 -4.53 -6.08 12.41
CA GLN A 37 -5.31 -5.00 13.03
C GLN A 37 -4.72 -3.60 12.78
N PHE A 38 -3.44 -3.53 12.42
CA PHE A 38 -2.71 -2.26 12.34
C PHE A 38 -2.59 -1.72 10.92
N LEU A 39 -2.74 -2.58 9.91
CA LEU A 39 -2.56 -2.15 8.53
C LEU A 39 -3.73 -1.29 8.03
N PRO A 40 -3.43 -0.28 7.19
CA PRO A 40 -4.46 0.43 6.44
C PRO A 40 -5.13 -0.49 5.41
N ASP A 41 -6.43 -0.27 5.18
CA ASP A 41 -7.20 -1.06 4.19
C ASP A 41 -6.70 -0.79 2.77
N LEU A 42 -6.34 0.47 2.50
CA LEU A 42 -5.78 0.91 1.23
C LEU A 42 -4.65 1.90 1.49
N ALA A 43 -3.43 1.55 1.07
CA ALA A 43 -2.27 2.44 1.14
C ALA A 43 -1.69 2.70 -0.25
N PHE A 44 -1.22 3.93 -0.45
CA PHE A 44 -0.39 4.26 -1.61
C PHE A 44 1.08 4.23 -1.23
N VAL A 45 1.89 3.69 -2.13
CA VAL A 45 3.35 3.66 -2.00
C VAL A 45 3.95 4.45 -3.13
N ARG A 46 4.80 5.42 -2.81
CA ARG A 46 5.66 6.11 -3.77
C ARG A 46 7.07 5.54 -3.63
N VAL A 47 7.57 4.93 -4.71
CA VAL A 47 8.97 4.52 -4.82
C VAL A 47 9.72 5.61 -5.56
N GLN A 48 10.67 6.25 -4.88
CA GLN A 48 11.51 7.30 -5.44
C GLN A 48 12.63 6.66 -6.27
N MET A 49 12.62 6.90 -7.58
CA MET A 49 13.48 6.18 -8.54
C MET A 49 14.81 6.90 -8.83
N GLY A 50 14.96 8.12 -8.33
CA GLY A 50 16.11 8.98 -8.52
C GLY A 50 15.81 10.39 -8.02
N GLU A 51 16.44 11.39 -8.62
CA GLU A 51 16.23 12.79 -8.24
C GLU A 51 14.95 13.40 -8.85
N GLU A 52 14.48 12.87 -9.98
CA GLU A 52 13.33 13.43 -10.68
C GLU A 52 12.00 12.82 -10.21
N PRO A 53 11.08 13.60 -9.61
CA PRO A 53 9.78 13.11 -9.14
C PRO A 53 8.89 12.52 -10.23
N ALA A 54 9.15 12.84 -11.51
CA ALA A 54 8.40 12.30 -12.64
C ALA A 54 8.79 10.85 -12.98
N SER A 55 9.97 10.41 -12.54
CA SER A 55 10.47 9.04 -12.71
C SER A 55 9.94 8.08 -11.64
N ASP A 56 9.42 8.64 -10.54
CA ASP A 56 8.90 7.91 -9.40
C ASP A 56 7.72 7.01 -9.76
N ARG A 57 7.61 5.89 -9.02
CA ARG A 57 6.58 4.88 -9.27
C ARG A 57 5.57 4.83 -8.16
N ALA A 58 4.30 4.72 -8.55
CA ALA A 58 3.19 4.57 -7.63
C ALA A 58 2.73 3.12 -7.58
N TYR A 59 2.42 2.66 -6.38
CA TYR A 59 1.77 1.39 -6.15
C TYR A 59 0.58 1.57 -5.21
N THR A 60 -0.42 0.72 -5.36
CA THR A 60 -1.49 0.56 -4.37
C THR A 60 -1.33 -0.76 -3.66
N MET A 61 -1.35 -0.71 -2.33
CA MET A 61 -1.44 -1.86 -1.45
C MET A 61 -2.86 -1.93 -0.90
N ILE A 62 -3.60 -2.95 -1.32
CA ILE A 62 -4.96 -3.23 -0.86
C ILE A 62 -4.91 -4.42 0.07
N TYR A 63 -5.44 -4.22 1.26
CA TYR A 63 -5.55 -5.25 2.27
C TYR A 63 -6.96 -5.87 2.22
N ASN A 64 -7.04 -7.13 1.80
CA ASN A 64 -8.30 -7.83 1.60
C ASN A 64 -8.71 -8.57 2.88
N LYS A 65 -9.70 -8.03 3.56
CA LYS A 65 -10.27 -8.59 4.78
C LYS A 65 -11.25 -9.73 4.46
N SER A 66 -11.02 -10.90 5.04
CA SER A 66 -11.95 -12.02 5.04
C SER A 66 -12.84 -12.00 6.30
N TYR A 67 -14.07 -12.46 6.11
CA TYR A 67 -15.11 -12.49 7.14
C TYR A 67 -15.79 -13.85 7.14
N LYS A 68 -15.99 -14.43 8.32
CA LYS A 68 -16.75 -15.68 8.53
C LYS A 68 -18.22 -15.50 8.20
N SER A 69 -18.75 -14.29 8.38
CA SER A 69 -20.09 -13.89 7.97
C SER A 69 -20.16 -12.39 7.71
N VAL A 70 -20.93 -12.00 6.69
CA VAL A 70 -21.27 -10.60 6.36
C VAL A 70 -22.70 -10.23 6.78
N SER A 71 -23.42 -11.15 7.44
CA SER A 71 -24.79 -10.89 7.88
C SER A 71 -24.80 -10.13 9.21
N SER A 72 -25.08 -8.82 9.17
CA SER A 72 -25.69 -8.15 10.32
C SER A 72 -26.24 -6.76 9.99
N MET A 73 -27.53 -6.54 10.30
CA MET A 73 -28.11 -5.20 10.43
C MET A 73 -27.93 -4.60 11.84
N LEU A 74 -27.33 -5.35 12.78
CA LEU A 74 -27.22 -5.03 14.22
C LEU A 74 -25.93 -5.59 14.83
N GLN A 75 -24.76 -5.41 14.19
CA GLN A 75 -23.50 -5.93 14.75
C GLN A 75 -23.03 -4.98 15.83
N THR A 76 -23.42 -5.28 17.07
CA THR A 76 -22.83 -4.73 18.28
C THR A 76 -21.37 -5.18 18.39
N GLU A 77 -20.50 -4.22 18.12
CA GLU A 77 -19.18 -3.93 18.72
C GLU A 77 -18.02 -4.94 18.69
N ASP A 78 -18.20 -6.25 18.51
CA ASP A 78 -17.05 -7.17 18.38
C ASP A 78 -16.81 -7.62 16.93
N ILE A 79 -16.27 -6.68 16.15
CA ILE A 79 -15.77 -6.90 14.78
C ILE A 79 -14.80 -8.09 14.72
N ALA A 80 -14.10 -8.39 15.82
CA ALA A 80 -13.14 -9.49 15.93
C ALA A 80 -13.77 -10.89 15.75
N GLU A 81 -15.01 -11.12 16.19
CA GLU A 81 -15.64 -12.44 16.12
C GLU A 81 -16.03 -12.83 14.68
N GLY A 82 -16.36 -11.83 13.86
CA GLY A 82 -16.77 -12.01 12.47
C GLY A 82 -15.61 -12.10 11.47
N ARG A 83 -14.37 -11.77 11.87
CA ARG A 83 -13.20 -11.79 10.98
C ARG A 83 -12.63 -13.19 10.84
N ASP A 84 -12.16 -13.49 9.63
CA ASP A 84 -11.43 -14.71 9.34
C ASP A 84 -9.98 -14.40 8.95
N TYR A 85 -9.18 -14.12 9.97
CA TYR A 85 -7.80 -13.66 9.81
C TYR A 85 -6.90 -14.61 9.01
N GLN A 86 -7.24 -15.91 9.01
CA GLN A 86 -6.49 -16.94 8.29
C GLN A 86 -6.58 -16.76 6.77
N PHE A 87 -7.65 -16.14 6.27
CA PHE A 87 -7.91 -15.97 4.83
C PHE A 87 -7.77 -14.53 4.36
N ASP A 88 -7.24 -13.65 5.20
CA ASP A 88 -6.86 -12.31 4.76
C ASP A 88 -5.76 -12.40 3.70
N THR A 89 -5.80 -11.53 2.70
CA THR A 89 -4.81 -11.52 1.61
C THR A 89 -4.36 -10.10 1.28
N GLN A 90 -3.21 -9.97 0.62
CA GLN A 90 -2.71 -8.69 0.12
C GLN A 90 -2.86 -8.62 -1.41
N THR A 91 -3.20 -7.45 -1.91
CA THR A 91 -3.24 -7.15 -3.34
C THR A 91 -2.36 -5.95 -3.64
N ILE A 92 -1.46 -6.11 -4.63
CA ILE A 92 -0.51 -5.08 -5.04
C ILE A 92 -0.75 -4.71 -6.50
N LEU A 93 -0.84 -3.40 -6.75
CA LEU A 93 -1.10 -2.80 -8.06
C LEU A 93 0.01 -1.82 -8.40
N PRO A 94 0.62 -1.88 -9.60
CA PRO A 94 1.62 -0.91 -10.07
C PRO A 94 0.96 0.36 -10.65
N TRP A 95 -0.12 0.82 -10.02
CA TRP A 95 -0.82 2.07 -10.31
C TRP A 95 -1.64 2.49 -9.09
N LEU A 96 -2.19 3.70 -9.11
CA LEU A 96 -3.07 4.23 -8.06
C LEU A 96 -4.53 3.77 -8.27
N GLU A 97 -5.06 3.01 -7.32
CA GLU A 97 -6.40 2.43 -7.34
C GLU A 97 -7.19 2.83 -6.09
N GLY A 98 -8.47 3.19 -6.29
CA GLY A 98 -9.35 3.63 -5.21
C GLY A 98 -9.32 5.13 -4.94
N SER A 99 -10.41 5.65 -4.33
CA SER A 99 -10.61 7.08 -4.11
C SER A 99 -10.26 7.56 -2.70
N TYR A 100 -10.11 6.65 -1.74
CA TYR A 100 -9.97 6.94 -0.31
C TYR A 100 -8.72 6.27 0.29
N PRO A 101 -7.49 6.71 -0.05
CA PRO A 101 -6.30 6.16 0.58
C PRO A 101 -6.30 6.42 2.08
N ASN A 102 -6.03 5.38 2.85
CA ASN A 102 -5.93 5.46 4.31
C ASN A 102 -4.55 5.89 4.76
N PHE A 103 -3.52 5.61 3.97
CA PHE A 103 -2.14 5.90 4.36
C PHE A 103 -1.20 6.00 3.15
N PHE A 104 -0.11 6.73 3.31
CA PHE A 104 0.96 6.86 2.33
C PHE A 104 2.26 6.32 2.89
N TYR A 105 2.97 5.56 2.06
CA TYR A 105 4.37 5.21 2.26
C TYR A 105 5.22 5.85 1.18
N VAL A 106 6.40 6.33 1.56
CA VAL A 106 7.40 6.88 0.64
C VAL A 106 8.71 6.18 0.92
N VAL A 107 9.30 5.59 -0.11
CA VAL A 107 10.49 4.76 0.00
C VAL A 107 11.43 5.05 -1.17
N LYS A 108 12.73 5.09 -0.94
CA LYS A 108 13.72 5.19 -2.02
C LYS A 108 13.90 3.82 -2.66
N LEU A 109 14.16 3.78 -3.97
CA LEU A 109 14.42 2.52 -4.67
C LEU A 109 15.53 1.70 -4.01
N ASP A 110 16.56 2.34 -3.47
CA ASP A 110 17.66 1.64 -2.80
C ASP A 110 17.26 0.96 -1.49
N ASP A 111 16.18 1.43 -0.85
CA ASP A 111 15.65 0.90 0.40
C ASP A 111 14.47 -0.07 0.17
N ILE A 112 14.10 -0.34 -1.09
CA ILE A 112 12.86 -1.08 -1.41
C ILE A 112 12.88 -2.50 -0.85
N GLU A 113 14.00 -3.22 -0.92
CA GLU A 113 14.09 -4.56 -0.36
C GLU A 113 13.93 -4.53 1.17
N GLY A 114 14.55 -3.56 1.84
CA GLY A 114 14.45 -3.40 3.29
C GLY A 114 13.05 -2.98 3.76
N PHE A 115 12.34 -2.19 2.94
CA PHE A 115 10.93 -1.87 3.15
C PHE A 115 10.06 -3.13 3.11
N ILE A 116 10.23 -3.98 2.09
CA ILE A 116 9.45 -5.21 1.92
C ILE A 116 9.76 -6.23 3.02
N GLU A 117 11.04 -6.39 3.37
CA GLU A 117 11.46 -7.28 4.45
C GLU A 117 10.81 -6.86 5.77
N GLN A 118 10.95 -5.59 6.17
CA GLN A 118 10.33 -5.08 7.39
C GLN A 118 8.80 -5.23 7.34
N TYR A 119 8.16 -4.86 6.23
CA TYR A 119 6.72 -4.96 6.05
C TYR A 119 6.20 -6.39 6.30
N ASN A 120 6.88 -7.39 5.74
CA ASN A 120 6.50 -8.79 5.89
C ASN A 120 6.77 -9.35 7.30
N THR A 121 7.63 -8.71 8.10
CA THR A 121 7.96 -9.12 9.47
C THR A 121 7.16 -8.43 10.56
N ILE A 122 6.34 -7.42 10.23
CA ILE A 122 5.49 -6.74 11.23
C ILE A 122 4.61 -7.80 11.88
N ASN A 123 4.63 -7.95 13.20
CA ASN A 123 3.72 -8.86 13.91
C ASN A 123 3.11 -8.21 15.16
N THR A 124 3.65 -7.06 15.57
CA THR A 124 3.25 -6.32 16.75
C THR A 124 3.00 -4.85 16.42
N LEU A 125 2.28 -4.15 17.31
CA LEU A 125 2.08 -2.70 17.19
C LEU A 125 3.41 -1.94 17.18
N ASN A 126 4.37 -2.34 18.02
CA ASN A 126 5.68 -1.67 18.10
C ASN A 126 6.47 -1.80 16.79
N GLU A 127 6.42 -2.96 16.14
CA GLU A 127 7.05 -3.16 14.82
C GLU A 127 6.34 -2.33 13.75
N TYR A 128 5.01 -2.27 13.79
CA TYR A 128 4.22 -1.42 12.89
C TYR A 128 4.56 0.06 13.06
N GLU A 129 4.60 0.56 14.30
CA GLU A 129 4.96 1.95 14.59
C GLU A 129 6.39 2.27 14.14
N SER A 130 7.33 1.35 14.33
CA SER A 130 8.71 1.49 13.87
C SER A 130 8.80 1.55 12.34
N PHE A 131 8.02 0.72 11.66
CA PHE A 131 7.90 0.71 10.20
C PHE A 131 7.30 2.03 9.68
N VAL A 132 6.21 2.50 10.29
CA VAL A 132 5.57 3.77 9.95
C VAL A 132 6.50 4.95 10.23
N ALA A 133 7.28 4.93 11.32
CA ALA A 133 8.24 5.99 11.62
C ALA A 133 9.33 6.11 10.55
N ARG A 134 9.65 5.01 9.85
CA ARG A 134 10.68 4.98 8.80
C ARG A 134 10.14 5.33 7.42
N TYR A 135 8.96 4.80 7.06
CA TYR A 135 8.45 4.86 5.68
C TYR A 135 7.11 5.58 5.54
N GLY A 136 6.39 5.80 6.64
CA GLY A 136 5.04 6.33 6.63
C GLY A 136 4.99 7.86 6.63
N ILE A 137 4.06 8.42 5.87
CA ILE A 137 3.78 9.85 5.87
C ILE A 137 2.56 10.12 6.74
N ARG A 138 2.78 10.49 7.99
CA ARG A 138 1.70 10.90 8.90
C ARG A 138 1.10 12.23 8.43
N ARG A 139 -0.16 12.51 8.80
CA ARG A 139 -0.80 13.80 8.49
C ARG A 139 -0.06 14.99 9.11
N THR A 140 0.66 14.76 10.20
CA THR A 140 1.50 15.77 10.88
C THR A 140 2.89 15.93 10.26
N ASN A 141 3.24 15.14 9.25
CA ASN A 141 4.51 15.31 8.53
C ASN A 141 4.47 16.64 7.75
N GLU A 142 5.54 17.43 7.82
CA GLU A 142 5.64 18.72 7.13
C GLU A 142 5.49 18.60 5.61
N ASP A 143 5.96 17.49 5.05
CA ASP A 143 5.88 17.16 3.62
C ASP A 143 4.60 16.40 3.24
N PHE A 144 3.62 16.28 4.15
CA PHE A 144 2.38 15.54 3.88
C PHE A 144 1.68 15.99 2.59
N TRP A 145 1.51 17.30 2.42
CA TRP A 145 0.86 17.87 1.23
C TRP A 145 1.70 17.71 -0.03
N LEU A 146 3.03 17.77 0.08
CA LEU A 146 3.93 17.50 -1.04
C LEU A 146 3.70 16.10 -1.61
N HIS A 147 3.55 15.09 -0.74
CA HIS A 147 3.29 13.73 -1.17
C HIS A 147 1.85 13.55 -1.68
N ALA A 148 0.86 14.13 -1.00
CA ALA A 148 -0.54 14.08 -1.45
C ALA A 148 -0.71 14.69 -2.85
N ASP A 149 -0.09 15.84 -3.11
CA ASP A 149 -0.12 16.49 -4.41
C ASP A 149 0.60 15.66 -5.47
N TRP A 150 1.73 15.05 -5.12
CA TRP A 150 2.42 14.13 -6.03
C TRP A 150 1.53 12.95 -6.45
N PHE A 151 0.81 12.32 -5.50
CA PHE A 151 -0.10 11.21 -5.83
C PHE A 151 -1.23 11.67 -6.76
N ASN A 152 -1.86 12.81 -6.48
CA ASN A 152 -2.90 13.37 -7.35
C ASN A 152 -2.37 13.65 -8.76
N GLN A 153 -1.17 14.25 -8.88
CA GLN A 153 -0.53 14.51 -10.17
C GLN A 153 -0.18 13.21 -10.90
N GLN A 154 0.33 12.19 -10.19
CA GLN A 154 0.62 10.90 -10.78
C GLN A 154 -0.64 10.23 -11.31
N HIS A 155 -1.74 10.29 -10.56
CA HIS A 155 -3.02 9.73 -10.98
C HIS A 155 -3.54 10.43 -12.24
N LEU A 156 -3.43 11.76 -12.30
CA LEU A 156 -3.78 12.54 -13.49
C LEU A 156 -2.91 12.19 -14.70
N ARG A 157 -1.60 11.94 -14.50
CA ARG A 157 -0.69 11.51 -15.57
C ARG A 157 -1.04 10.12 -16.10
N GLU A 158 -1.30 9.16 -15.22
CA GLU A 158 -1.55 7.77 -15.61
C GLU A 158 -2.96 7.54 -16.16
N GLN A 159 -3.97 8.22 -15.61
CA GLN A 159 -5.39 7.99 -15.90
C GLN A 159 -6.17 9.32 -16.03
N PRO A 160 -5.84 10.19 -17.00
CA PRO A 160 -6.36 11.56 -17.06
C PRO A 160 -7.89 11.67 -17.14
N VAL A 161 -8.56 10.67 -17.70
CA VAL A 161 -10.03 10.65 -17.82
C VAL A 161 -10.71 10.24 -16.51
N LYS A 162 -10.07 9.38 -15.70
CA LYS A 162 -10.62 8.87 -14.44
C LYS A 162 -10.15 9.68 -13.23
N ALA A 163 -9.09 10.46 -13.41
CA ALA A 163 -8.45 11.15 -12.31
C ALA A 163 -9.39 12.17 -11.66
N GLY A 164 -9.66 11.93 -10.38
CA GLY A 164 -10.22 12.91 -9.45
C GLY A 164 -9.19 13.27 -8.38
N ILE A 165 -9.64 14.03 -7.38
CA ILE A 165 -8.85 14.28 -6.18
C ILE A 165 -9.08 13.13 -5.20
N PHE A 166 -8.02 12.58 -4.63
CA PHE A 166 -8.13 11.57 -3.57
C PHE A 166 -8.76 12.18 -2.31
N ASP A 167 -9.77 11.50 -1.77
CA ASP A 167 -10.45 11.92 -0.55
C ASP A 167 -9.69 11.40 0.68
N LEU A 168 -9.09 12.34 1.41
CA LEU A 168 -8.26 12.07 2.58
C LEU A 168 -9.08 12.06 3.89
N SER A 169 -10.41 12.10 3.85
CA SER A 169 -11.27 12.06 5.06
C SER A 169 -11.05 10.79 5.90
N ARG A 170 -10.63 9.69 5.27
CA ARG A 170 -10.33 8.40 5.91
C ARG A 170 -8.84 8.15 6.14
N TYR A 171 -8.01 9.17 5.96
CA TYR A 171 -6.57 9.08 6.17
C TYR A 171 -6.27 8.93 7.66
N GLN A 172 -5.43 7.96 7.99
CA GLN A 172 -5.13 7.58 9.36
C GLN A 172 -3.94 8.38 9.89
N ASN A 173 -3.98 8.72 11.17
CA ASN A 173 -2.87 9.36 11.89
C ASN A 173 -2.41 8.45 13.02
N ARG A 174 -1.87 7.29 12.68
CA ARG A 174 -1.36 6.29 13.62
C ARG A 174 0.01 5.82 13.19
#